data_AF-V9SH16-F1
#
_entry.id   AF-V9SH16-F1
#
_cell.length_a   1.000
_cell.length_b   1.000
_cell.length_c   1.000
_cell.angle_alpha   90.00
_cell.angle_beta   90.00
_cell.angle_gamma   90.00
#
_symmetry.space_group_name_H-M   'P 1'
#
loop_
_entity.id
_entity.type
_entity.pdbx_description
1 polymer ?
#
loop_
_entity_poly.entity_id
_entity_poly.type
_entity_poly.pdbx_seq_one_letter_code
_entity_poly.pdbx_strand_id
1 'polypeptide(L)'
;PMDSLFDYGTYRHHPSDNKRWRRKVVEKQPQSPKAPAPQPPPILKVFNRPILFDIVSRGSTADLDGLLSFLLTHKKRLTDEEFREPSTGKTCLPKALLNLSNGR
;
A
#
# COMPACT_ATOMS: atom_id res chain seq x y z
N PRO A 1 -54.43 43.17 -20.47
CA PRO A 1 -54.43 43.13 -18.99
C PRO A 1 -55.55 42.20 -18.56
N MET A 2 -55.23 40.98 -18.13
CA MET A 2 -56.25 40.00 -17.77
C MET A 2 -56.68 40.23 -16.34
N ASP A 3 -57.92 40.67 -16.21
CA ASP A 3 -58.62 40.88 -14.95
C ASP A 3 -59.07 39.53 -14.38
N SER A 4 -58.64 39.30 -13.14
CA SER A 4 -59.35 38.62 -12.05
C SER A 4 -60.15 37.37 -12.38
N LEU A 5 -59.63 36.20 -11.98
CA LEU A 5 -60.49 35.06 -11.70
C LEU A 5 -59.91 34.18 -10.59
N PHE A 6 -60.72 34.05 -9.54
CA PHE A 6 -60.63 33.20 -8.35
C PHE A 6 -59.78 33.76 -7.20
N ASP A 7 -60.36 34.31 -6.12
CA ASP A 7 -61.37 33.85 -5.14
C ASP A 7 -60.83 33.07 -3.94
N TYR A 8 -61.12 33.67 -2.77
CA TYR A 8 -61.36 33.12 -1.44
C TYR A 8 -60.39 32.08 -0.85
N GLY A 9 -59.84 32.41 0.33
CA GLY A 9 -59.37 31.34 1.23
C GLY A 9 -58.51 31.75 2.42
N THR A 10 -59.05 32.56 3.32
CA THR A 10 -58.68 32.62 4.76
C THR A 10 -57.19 32.79 5.11
N TYR A 11 -56.81 34.05 5.30
CA TYR A 11 -55.70 34.46 6.16
C TYR A 11 -55.93 33.91 7.58
N ARG A 12 -55.26 32.81 7.94
CA ARG A 12 -55.07 32.44 9.34
C ARG A 12 -53.61 32.14 9.61
N HIS A 13 -53.00 33.13 10.24
CA HIS A 13 -51.76 33.08 10.99
C HIS A 13 -51.76 31.88 11.95
N HIS A 14 -50.73 31.03 11.91
CA HIS A 14 -50.38 30.15 13.02
C HIS A 14 -48.84 30.06 13.14
N PRO A 15 -48.30 30.16 14.37
CA PRO A 15 -46.87 30.34 14.61
C PRO A 15 -46.08 29.03 14.54
N SER A 16 -44.76 29.20 14.61
CA SER A 16 -43.72 28.20 14.83
C SER A 16 -44.11 27.07 15.77
N ASP A 17 -43.58 25.85 15.55
CA ASP A 17 -42.57 25.26 16.44
C ASP A 17 -42.04 23.87 16.02
N ASN A 18 -40.71 23.78 16.10
CA ASN A 18 -39.81 22.67 16.43
C ASN A 18 -40.11 21.16 16.13
N LYS A 19 -39.12 20.56 15.45
CA LYS A 19 -38.40 19.31 15.80
C LYS A 19 -39.22 18.12 16.36
N ARG A 20 -39.34 17.06 15.56
CA ARG A 20 -38.82 15.72 15.94
C ARG A 20 -38.81 14.74 14.77
N TRP A 21 -37.59 14.56 14.25
CA TRP A 21 -37.08 13.43 13.49
C TRP A 21 -37.87 12.13 13.69
N ARG A 22 -38.68 11.76 12.70
CA ARG A 22 -39.14 10.38 12.54
C ARG A 22 -38.05 9.62 11.78
N ARG A 23 -37.17 8.90 12.49
CA ARG A 23 -36.38 7.82 11.88
C ARG A 23 -36.60 6.54 12.68
N LYS A 24 -37.14 5.56 11.95
CA LYS A 24 -37.50 4.22 12.41
C LYS A 24 -36.22 3.52 12.91
N VAL A 25 -36.31 2.90 14.08
CA VAL A 25 -35.27 2.03 14.62
C VAL A 25 -35.22 0.79 13.72
N VAL A 26 -34.11 0.59 13.01
CA VAL A 26 -33.85 -0.66 12.28
C VAL A 26 -33.36 -1.69 13.29
N GLU A 27 -34.03 -2.83 13.28
CA GLU A 27 -33.77 -3.97 14.15
C GLU A 27 -32.35 -4.50 13.94
N LYS A 28 -31.58 -4.61 15.04
CA LYS A 28 -30.19 -5.09 15.03
C LYS A 28 -30.16 -6.59 14.70
N GLN A 29 -29.67 -6.95 13.53
CA GLN A 29 -29.08 -8.28 13.33
C GLN A 29 -27.76 -8.40 14.12
N PRO A 30 -27.46 -9.54 14.77
CA PRO A 30 -26.16 -9.79 15.36
C PRO A 30 -25.11 -9.89 14.23
N GLN A 31 -24.18 -8.94 14.22
CA GLN A 31 -23.03 -8.92 13.31
C GLN A 31 -22.18 -10.17 13.55
N SER A 32 -22.12 -11.03 12.54
CA SER A 32 -21.06 -12.03 12.41
C SER A 32 -19.70 -11.32 12.42
N PRO A 33 -18.66 -11.89 13.05
CA PRO A 33 -17.33 -11.30 13.04
C PRO A 33 -16.85 -11.24 11.59
N LYS A 34 -16.76 -10.01 11.04
CA LYS A 34 -16.09 -9.74 9.77
C LYS A 34 -14.70 -10.37 9.84
N ALA A 35 -14.44 -11.35 8.99
CA ALA A 35 -13.09 -11.85 8.76
C ALA A 35 -12.15 -10.65 8.51
N PRO A 36 -10.93 -10.65 9.08
CA PRO A 36 -9.96 -9.61 8.79
C PRO A 36 -9.77 -9.50 7.28
N ALA A 37 -9.74 -8.28 6.75
CA ALA A 37 -9.41 -8.06 5.36
C ALA A 37 -8.10 -8.79 5.01
N PRO A 38 -7.97 -9.39 3.80
CA PRO A 38 -6.71 -9.98 3.37
C PRO A 38 -5.60 -8.96 3.56
N GLN A 39 -4.56 -9.34 4.29
CA GLN A 39 -3.40 -8.46 4.48
C GLN A 39 -2.85 -8.08 3.09
N PRO A 40 -2.50 -6.81 2.87
CA PRO A 40 -1.93 -6.39 1.60
C PRO A 40 -0.68 -7.23 1.31
N PRO A 41 -0.44 -7.59 0.03
CA PRO A 41 0.73 -8.39 -0.33
C PRO A 41 2.00 -7.74 0.21
N PRO A 42 2.93 -8.51 0.81
CA PRO A 42 4.18 -7.96 1.29
C PRO A 42 4.90 -7.26 0.14
N ILE A 43 5.26 -5.99 0.36
CA ILE A 43 6.03 -5.21 -0.60
C ILE A 43 7.46 -5.76 -0.59
N LEU A 44 7.82 -6.50 -1.63
CA LEU A 44 9.17 -7.04 -1.77
C LEU A 44 10.12 -5.95 -2.26
N LYS A 45 11.23 -5.78 -1.56
CA LYS A 45 12.32 -4.91 -1.98
C LYS A 45 12.92 -5.48 -3.28
N VAL A 46 13.10 -4.63 -4.28
CA VAL A 46 13.67 -5.02 -5.57
C VAL A 46 15.20 -4.99 -5.48
N PHE A 47 15.84 -6.09 -5.87
CA PHE A 47 17.30 -6.18 -5.94
C PHE A 47 17.73 -6.36 -7.39
N ASN A 48 18.55 -5.42 -7.87
CA ASN A 48 19.18 -5.46 -9.19
C ASN A 48 20.71 -5.47 -9.02
N ARG A 49 21.46 -5.90 -10.05
CA ARG A 49 22.93 -5.89 -10.05
C ARG A 49 23.57 -4.61 -9.49
N PRO A 50 23.26 -3.39 -9.98
CA PRO A 50 23.91 -2.18 -9.47
C PRO A 50 23.65 -1.95 -7.97
N ILE A 51 22.42 -2.21 -7.51
CA ILE A 51 22.03 -2.07 -6.10
C ILE A 51 22.80 -3.08 -5.24
N LEU A 52 22.84 -4.35 -5.65
CA LEU A 52 23.55 -5.40 -4.95
C LEU A 52 25.05 -5.10 -4.84
N PHE A 53 25.66 -4.66 -5.94
CA PHE A 53 27.09 -4.34 -5.96
C PHE A 53 27.40 -3.14 -5.07
N ASP A 54 26.57 -2.11 -5.07
CA ASP A 54 26.72 -0.94 -4.20
C ASP A 54 26.62 -1.31 -2.72
N ILE A 55 25.55 -2.00 -2.32
CA ILE A 55 25.34 -2.43 -0.92
C ILE A 55 26.51 -3.27 -0.41
N VAL A 56 26.93 -4.25 -1.20
CA VAL A 56 28.04 -5.15 -0.84
C VAL A 56 29.37 -4.41 -0.77
N SER A 57 29.57 -3.37 -1.59
CA SER A 57 30.76 -2.51 -1.50
C SER A 57 30.79 -1.67 -0.23
N ARG A 58 29.63 -1.32 0.33
CA ARG A 58 29.51 -0.58 1.59
C ARG A 58 29.61 -1.48 2.83
N GLY A 59 29.49 -2.80 2.68
CA GLY A 59 29.43 -3.74 3.80
C GLY A 59 28.15 -3.64 4.64
N SER A 60 27.08 -3.03 4.13
CA SER A 60 25.82 -2.85 4.87
C SER A 60 24.94 -4.09 4.75
N THR A 61 24.96 -4.96 5.77
CA THR A 61 24.11 -6.17 5.79
C THR A 61 22.62 -5.86 5.97
N ALA A 62 22.29 -4.77 6.66
CA ALA A 62 20.91 -4.31 6.85
C ALA A 62 20.24 -3.95 5.51
N ASP A 63 21.00 -3.41 4.55
CA ASP A 63 20.47 -3.06 3.24
C ASP A 63 20.12 -4.30 2.39
N LEU A 64 20.68 -5.48 2.72
CA LEU A 64 20.39 -6.76 2.08
C LEU A 64 19.16 -7.47 2.69
N ASP A 65 18.49 -6.87 3.67
CA ASP A 65 17.30 -7.47 4.27
C ASP A 65 16.20 -7.67 3.22
N GLY A 66 15.59 -8.86 3.24
CA GLY A 66 14.61 -9.29 2.23
C GLY A 66 15.20 -9.85 0.92
N LEU A 67 16.52 -9.86 0.72
CA LEU A 67 17.15 -10.39 -0.51
C LEU A 67 16.81 -11.86 -0.76
N LEU A 68 16.87 -12.71 0.28
CA LEU A 68 16.54 -14.13 0.16
C LEU A 68 15.07 -14.32 -0.28
N SER A 69 14.16 -13.55 0.31
CA SER A 69 12.73 -13.59 -0.04
C SER A 69 12.53 -13.22 -1.52
N PHE A 70 13.15 -12.13 -1.97
CA PHE A 70 13.12 -11.71 -3.37
C PHE A 70 13.63 -12.80 -4.32
N LEU A 71 14.78 -13.43 -4.02
CA LEU A 71 15.34 -14.49 -4.85
C LEU A 71 14.41 -15.71 -4.93
N LEU A 72 13.83 -16.13 -3.80
CA LEU A 72 12.92 -17.26 -3.75
C LEU A 72 11.61 -16.99 -4.51
N THR A 73 10.99 -15.83 -4.30
CA THR A 73 9.75 -15.45 -4.98
C THR A 73 9.90 -15.40 -6.49
N HIS A 74 11.04 -14.87 -6.97
CA HIS A 74 11.30 -14.74 -8.40
C HIS A 74 12.02 -15.96 -9.01
N LYS A 75 12.33 -16.99 -8.22
CA LYS A 75 13.11 -18.19 -8.62
C LYS A 75 14.47 -17.83 -9.25
N LYS A 76 15.14 -16.85 -8.65
CA LYS A 76 16.42 -16.31 -9.09
C LYS A 76 17.57 -16.82 -8.23
N ARG A 77 18.77 -16.85 -8.80
CA ARG A 77 20.02 -17.19 -8.11
C ARG A 77 21.00 -16.03 -8.24
N LEU A 78 21.83 -15.82 -7.21
CA LEU A 78 22.88 -14.78 -7.23
C LEU A 78 23.93 -14.98 -8.34
N THR A 79 23.97 -16.16 -8.96
CA THR A 79 24.85 -16.51 -10.08
C THR A 79 24.21 -16.31 -11.44
N ASP A 80 22.94 -15.92 -11.50
CA ASP A 80 22.26 -15.66 -12.77
C ASP A 80 22.85 -14.43 -13.46
N GLU A 81 22.76 -14.39 -14.79
CA GLU A 81 23.35 -13.34 -15.64
C GLU A 81 22.91 -11.93 -15.24
N GLU A 82 21.69 -11.79 -14.70
CA GLU A 82 21.18 -10.51 -14.25
C GLU A 82 21.89 -9.95 -13.01
N PHE A 83 22.58 -10.78 -12.23
CA PHE A 83 23.33 -10.40 -11.03
C PHE A 83 24.84 -10.44 -11.22
N ARG A 84 25.31 -10.85 -12.41
CA ARG A 84 26.71 -10.96 -12.78
C ARG A 84 27.11 -9.78 -13.67
N GLU A 85 28.36 -9.35 -13.58
CA GLU A 85 28.91 -8.34 -14.50
C GLU A 85 29.04 -8.96 -15.91
N PRO A 86 28.48 -8.37 -16.99
CA PRO A 86 28.38 -9.05 -18.28
C PRO A 86 29.73 -9.30 -18.94
N SER A 87 30.69 -8.40 -18.73
CA SER A 87 31.97 -8.43 -19.46
C SER A 87 32.99 -9.34 -18.78
N THR A 88 33.13 -9.24 -17.45
CA THR A 88 34.13 -10.02 -16.71
C THR A 88 33.55 -11.21 -15.96
N GLY A 89 32.23 -11.26 -15.80
CA GLY A 89 31.59 -12.28 -15.03
C GLY A 89 31.74 -12.15 -13.51
N LYS A 90 32.10 -10.98 -12.98
CA LYS A 90 32.20 -10.81 -11.53
C LYS A 90 30.84 -10.96 -10.86
N THR A 91 30.81 -11.61 -9.71
CA THR A 91 29.64 -11.70 -8.83
C THR A 91 29.81 -10.79 -7.61
N CYS A 92 28.78 -10.70 -6.78
CA CYS A 92 28.79 -9.94 -5.55
C CYS A 92 29.87 -10.43 -4.54
N LEU A 93 30.21 -11.71 -4.51
CA LEU A 93 31.19 -12.24 -3.55
C LEU A 93 32.62 -11.70 -3.80
N PRO A 94 33.22 -11.83 -5.01
CA PRO A 94 34.50 -11.17 -5.31
C PRO A 94 34.44 -9.66 -5.08
N LYS A 95 33.30 -9.01 -5.33
CA LYS A 95 33.15 -7.58 -5.07
C LYS A 95 33.22 -7.24 -3.56
N ALA A 96 32.61 -8.06 -2.70
CA ALA A 96 32.70 -7.94 -1.24
C ALA A 96 34.15 -8.06 -0.75
N LEU A 97 34.86 -9.07 -1.25
CA LEU A 97 36.25 -9.34 -0.88
C LEU A 97 37.21 -8.22 -1.28
N LEU A 98 36.86 -7.38 -2.25
CA LEU A 98 37.63 -6.18 -2.61
C LEU A 98 37.34 -4.97 -1.73
N ASN A 99 36.24 -4.97 -0.97
CA ASN A 99 35.76 -3.82 -0.19
C ASN A 99 35.59 -4.19 1.28
N LEU A 100 36.65 -4.77 1.86
CA LEU A 100 36.66 -5.19 3.26
C LEU A 100 36.88 -4.01 4.20
N SER A 101 36.15 -3.99 5.31
CA SER A 101 36.36 -3.06 6.41
C SER A 101 37.23 -3.73 7.47
N ASN A 102 38.45 -3.23 7.68
CA ASN A 102 39.41 -3.81 8.64
C ASN A 102 39.75 -5.29 8.33
N GLY A 103 39.74 -5.69 7.06
CA GLY A 103 40.00 -7.07 6.64
C GLY A 103 38.85 -8.05 6.90
N ARG A 104 37.64 -7.53 7.18
CA ARG A 104 36.40 -8.28 7.39
C ARG A 104 35.30 -7.78 6.46
#